data_AF-A0A1M3CG42-F1
#
_entry.id   AF-A0A1M3CG42-F1
#
_cell.length_a   1.000
_cell.length_b   1.000
_cell.length_c   1.000
_cell.angle_alpha   90.00
_cell.angle_beta   90.00
_cell.angle_gamma   90.00
#
_symmetry.space_group_name_H-M   'P 1'
#
loop_
_entity.id
_entity.type
_entity.pdbx_description
1 polymer ?
#
loop_
_entity_poly.entity_id
_entity_poly.type
_entity_poly.pdbx_seq_one_letter_code
_entity_poly.pdbx_strand_id
1 'polypeptide(L)' 'MADLSSLKDLGVAAAAPAASAPVHVKKVDAQGRSYATGKRKDAVARVWVKPGSGKITINGKS' A
#
# COMPACT_ATOMS: atom_id res chain seq x y z
N MET A 1 -27.31 -42.68 -9.78
CA MET A 1 -27.74 -41.42 -9.16
C MET A 1 -26.50 -40.77 -8.57
N ALA A 2 -26.15 -39.57 -9.01
CA ALA A 2 -25.01 -38.86 -8.43
C ALA A 2 -25.39 -38.41 -7.02
N ASP A 3 -24.62 -38.84 -6.02
CA ASP A 3 -24.88 -38.56 -4.60
C ASP A 3 -24.72 -37.06 -4.31
N LEU A 4 -25.82 -36.43 -3.87
CA LEU A 4 -25.89 -35.04 -3.43
C LEU A 4 -24.90 -34.73 -2.29
N SER A 5 -24.41 -35.77 -1.61
CA SER A 5 -23.36 -35.71 -0.60
C SER A 5 -22.04 -35.22 -1.19
N SER A 6 -21.68 -35.64 -2.40
CA SER A 6 -20.40 -35.31 -3.02
C SER A 6 -20.30 -33.83 -3.42
N LEU A 7 -21.43 -33.15 -3.68
CA LEU A 7 -21.45 -31.71 -3.96
C LEU A 7 -21.25 -30.85 -2.70
N LYS A 8 -21.57 -31.38 -1.52
CA LYS A 8 -21.39 -30.66 -0.25
C LYS A 8 -19.91 -30.51 0.11
N ASP A 9 -19.09 -31.49 -0.25
CA ASP A 9 -17.65 -31.48 0.00
C ASP A 9 -16.89 -30.46 -0.86
N LEU A 10 -17.38 -30.16 -2.08
CA LEU A 10 -16.76 -29.13 -2.94
C LEU A 10 -16.98 -27.69 -2.44
N GLY A 11 -18.02 -27.43 -1.66
CA GLY A 11 -18.28 -26.10 -1.07
C GLY A 11 -17.25 -25.69 -0.02
N VAL A 12 -16.55 -26.66 0.59
CA VAL A 12 -15.54 -26.44 1.62
C VAL A 12 -14.14 -26.22 1.02
N ALA A 13 -13.90 -26.74 -0.19
CA ALA A 13 -12.62 -26.57 -0.90
C ALA A 13 -12.39 -25.13 -1.42
N ALA A 14 -13.42 -24.28 -1.44
CA ALA A 14 -13.32 -22.90 -1.91
C ALA A 14 -12.80 -21.90 -0.84
N ALA A 15 -12.53 -22.36 0.39
CA ALA A 15 -12.09 -21.52 1.50
C ALA A 15 -10.58 -21.64 1.81
N ALA A 16 -9.75 -21.90 0.80
CA ALA A 16 -8.31 -21.72 0.94
C ALA A 16 -8.00 -20.21 0.99
N PRO A 17 -7.36 -19.69 2.07
CA PRO A 17 -7.05 -18.28 2.17
C PRO A 17 -6.07 -17.93 1.06
N ALA A 18 -6.50 -17.07 0.14
CA ALA A 18 -5.64 -16.45 -0.84
C ALA A 18 -4.42 -15.89 -0.11
N ALA A 19 -3.23 -16.41 -0.46
CA ALA A 19 -1.97 -15.98 0.13
C ALA A 19 -1.92 -14.44 0.08
N SER A 20 -1.98 -13.83 1.26
CA SER A 20 -2.06 -12.39 1.43
C SER A 20 -0.88 -11.75 0.72
N ALA A 21 -1.17 -10.97 -0.32
CA ALA A 21 -0.18 -10.16 -1.03
C ALA A 21 0.64 -9.34 -0.02
N PRO A 22 1.94 -9.08 -0.29
CA PRO A 22 2.80 -8.39 0.65
C PRO A 22 2.16 -7.07 1.09
N VAL A 23 1.85 -6.99 2.39
CA VAL A 23 1.34 -5.79 3.03
C VAL A 23 2.44 -4.74 2.86
N HIS A 24 2.18 -3.73 2.02
CA HIS A 24 3.13 -2.64 1.81
C HIS A 24 3.17 -1.81 3.10
N VAL A 25 4.08 -2.19 4.00
CA VAL A 25 4.30 -1.46 5.24
C VAL A 25 4.81 -0.07 4.87
N LYS A 26 4.09 0.97 5.31
CA LYS A 26 4.48 2.36 5.10
C LYS A 26 5.84 2.58 5.77
N LYS A 27 6.88 2.81 4.96
CA LYS A 27 8.21 3.17 5.46
C LYS A 27 8.20 4.65 5.85
N VAL A 28 7.94 4.90 7.13
CA VAL A 28 7.84 6.24 7.71
C VAL A 28 9.11 6.55 8.50
N ASP A 29 9.56 7.80 8.46
CA ASP A 29 10.69 8.27 9.28
C ASP A 29 10.30 8.36 10.77
N ALA A 30 11.29 8.54 11.64
CA ALA A 30 11.06 8.69 13.09
C ALA A 30 10.14 9.87 13.46
N GLN A 31 9.93 10.83 12.54
CA GLN A 31 9.10 12.02 12.73
C GLN A 31 7.68 11.85 12.15
N GLY A 32 7.34 10.65 11.68
CA GLY A 32 6.02 10.35 11.12
C GLY A 32 5.83 10.85 9.69
N ARG A 33 6.92 11.11 8.95
CA ARG A 33 6.89 11.62 7.57
C ARG A 33 7.29 10.56 6.56
N SER A 34 6.61 10.58 5.42
CA SER A 34 6.91 9.75 4.26
C SER A 34 7.95 10.44 3.39
N TYR A 35 9.02 9.73 3.05
CA TYR A 35 10.02 10.20 2.09
C TYR A 35 9.59 9.81 0.67
N ALA A 36 9.69 10.76 -0.27
CA ALA A 36 9.45 10.51 -1.68
C ALA A 36 10.41 11.32 -2.56
N THR A 37 10.66 10.82 -3.76
CA THR A 37 11.46 11.51 -4.77
C THR A 37 10.75 11.49 -6.12
N GLY A 38 10.62 12.66 -6.75
CA GLY A 38 10.10 12.79 -8.11
C GLY A 38 11.22 13.17 -9.09
N LYS A 39 11.18 12.63 -10.30
CA LYS A 39 12.15 12.93 -11.37
C LYS A 39 11.43 13.19 -12.69
N ARG A 40 11.85 14.22 -13.43
CA ARG A 40 11.38 14.49 -14.80
C ARG A 40 12.49 15.19 -15.58
N LYS A 41 12.96 14.58 -16.68
CA LYS A 41 14.16 15.04 -17.41
C LYS A 41 15.33 15.21 -16.42
N ASP A 42 15.97 16.37 -16.42
CA ASP A 42 17.08 16.72 -15.51
C ASP A 42 16.61 17.19 -14.13
N ALA A 43 15.30 17.37 -13.92
CA ALA A 43 14.76 17.87 -12.65
C ALA A 43 14.56 16.74 -11.62
N VAL A 44 14.98 17.00 -10.38
CA VAL A 44 14.83 16.09 -9.23
C VAL A 44 14.21 16.84 -8.05
N ALA A 45 13.12 16.30 -7.51
CA ALA A 45 12.45 16.82 -6.31
C ALA A 45 12.54 15.80 -5.18
N ARG A 46 13.06 16.21 -4.01
CA ARG A 46 13.04 15.42 -2.77
C ARG A 46 11.98 15.99 -1.85
N VAL A 47 11.08 15.14 -1.36
CA VAL A 47 9.90 15.56 -0.60
C VAL A 47 9.78 14.73 0.67
N TRP A 48 9.40 15.40 1.75
CA TRP A 48 8.98 14.78 3.01
C TRP A 48 7.54 15.18 3.28
N VAL A 49 6.64 14.20 3.36
CA VAL A 49 5.20 14.44 3.53
C VAL A 49 4.77 13.98 4.92
N LYS A 50 4.10 14.86 5.67
CA LYS A 50 3.49 14.54 6.96
C LYS A 50 1.99 14.84 6.91
N PRO A 51 1.11 14.03 7.52
CA PRO A 51 -0.28 14.44 7.71
C PRO A 51 -0.35 15.72 8.57
N GLY A 52 -1.13 16.73 8.13
CA GLY A 52 -1.22 18.01 8.82
C GLY A 52 -1.94 19.09 8.01
N SER A 53 -1.71 20.36 8.37
CA SER A 53 -2.43 21.56 7.88
C SER A 53 -2.20 21.95 6.41
N GLY A 54 -1.64 21.07 5.59
CA GLY A 54 -1.44 21.31 4.15
C GLY A 54 -0.44 22.42 3.79
N LYS A 55 0.46 22.82 4.70
CA LYS A 55 1.50 23.81 4.38
C LYS A 55 2.58 23.17 3.49
N ILE A 56 2.89 23.83 2.38
CA ILE A 56 3.90 23.39 1.40
C ILE A 56 5.05 24.39 1.46
N THR A 57 6.28 23.91 1.51
CA THR A 57 7.48 24.76 1.47
C THR A 57 8.51 24.09 0.57
N ILE A 58 8.99 24.80 -0.44
CA ILE A 58 9.95 24.30 -1.43
C ILE A 58 11.25 25.07 -1.23
N ASN A 59 12.30 24.37 -0.80
CA ASN A 59 13.63 24.96 -0.59
C ASN A 59 13.61 26.24 0.28
N GLY A 60 12.81 26.24 1.35
CA GLY A 60 12.68 27.39 2.26
C GLY A 60 11.78 28.52 1.77
N LYS A 61 11.15 28.38 0.60
CA LYS A 61 10.19 29.34 0.04
C LYS A 61 8.78 28.76 0.15
N SER A 62 7.85 29.55 0.68
CA SER A 62 6.41 29.22 0.81
C SER A 62 5.63 29.67 -0.40
#